data_AF-A0A842T661-F1
#
_entry.id   AF-A0A842T661-F1
#
_cell.length_a   1.000
_cell.length_b   1.000
_cell.length_c   1.000
_cell.angle_alpha   90.00
_cell.angle_beta   90.00
_cell.angle_gamma   90.00
#
_symmetry.space_group_name_H-M   'P 1'
#
loop_
_entity.id
_entity.type
_entity.pdbx_description
1 polymer ?
#
loop_
_entity_poly.entity_id
_entity_poly.type
_entity_poly.pdbx_seq_one_letter_code
_entity_poly.pdbx_strand_id
1 'polypeptide(L)'
;MIILDQLPDKFILSFMRFVEIIPDDFINRMRDYDLIEQPHEFAIYYCFAYLSFFGFVMMILGLKFIVEYSYKSDFSSFKLFFIGLLTCILTGFTTFMPFLI
;
A
#
# COMPACT_ATOMS: atom_id res chain seq x y z
N MET A 1 3.95 7.78 -22.11
CA MET A 1 4.33 6.99 -20.94
C MET A 1 3.38 7.39 -19.84
N ILE A 2 2.38 6.56 -19.53
CA ILE A 2 1.47 6.82 -18.42
C ILE A 2 2.32 6.61 -17.18
N ILE A 3 2.88 7.68 -16.65
CA ILE A 3 3.52 7.66 -15.33
C ILE A 3 2.35 7.47 -14.38
N LEU A 4 2.10 6.21 -13.97
CA LEU A 4 1.23 5.96 -12.82
C LEU A 4 1.94 6.63 -11.66
N ASP A 5 1.40 7.77 -11.25
CA ASP A 5 1.88 8.54 -10.13
C ASP A 5 2.00 7.58 -8.93
N GLN A 6 3.24 7.32 -8.51
CA GLN A 6 3.57 6.42 -7.40
C GLN A 6 3.23 7.12 -6.07
N LEU A 7 2.04 7.70 -5.95
CA LEU A 7 1.68 8.37 -4.72
C LEU A 7 1.55 7.31 -3.63
N PRO A 8 2.30 7.43 -2.52
CA PRO A 8 1.79 6.89 -1.26
C PRO A 8 0.43 7.54 -1.09
N ASP A 9 -0.64 6.75 -1.13
CA ASP A 9 -2.00 7.30 -1.19
C ASP A 9 -2.14 8.38 -0.11
N LYS A 10 -2.64 9.56 -0.52
CA LYS A 10 -2.71 10.79 0.27
C LYS A 10 -3.26 10.56 1.68
N PHE A 11 -4.00 9.48 1.88
CA PHE A 11 -4.52 9.00 3.15
C PHE A 11 -3.43 8.70 4.19
N ILE A 12 -2.38 7.93 3.88
CA ILE A 12 -1.33 7.62 4.86
C ILE A 12 -0.48 8.83 5.19
N LEU A 13 -0.14 9.64 4.19
CA LEU A 13 0.62 10.87 4.41
C LEU A 13 -0.20 11.84 5.28
N SER A 14 -1.52 11.94 5.06
CA SER A 14 -2.42 12.72 5.90
C SER A 14 -2.58 12.14 7.30
N PHE A 15 -2.58 10.81 7.46
CA PHE A 15 -2.64 10.15 8.77
C PHE A 15 -1.35 10.37 9.56
N MET A 16 -0.18 10.19 8.94
CA MET A 16 1.12 10.45 9.58
C MET A 16 1.27 11.91 10.00
N ARG A 17 0.74 12.84 9.18
CA ARG A 17 0.65 14.26 9.51
C ARG A 17 -0.28 14.54 10.69
N PHE A 18 -1.45 13.90 10.72
CA PHE A 18 -2.44 14.07 11.79
C PHE A 18 -1.92 13.58 13.14
N VAL A 19 -1.13 12.51 13.17
CA VAL A 19 -0.60 11.93 14.42
C VAL A 19 0.71 12.61 14.85
N GLU A 20 1.22 13.61 14.10
CA GLU A 20 2.47 14.34 14.38
C GLU A 20 3.69 13.43 14.61
N ILE A 21 3.67 12.19 14.08
CA ILE A 21 4.74 11.20 14.29
C ILE A 21 5.99 11.60 13.51
N ILE A 22 5.82 12.34 12.41
CA ILE A 22 6.87 12.69 11.46
C ILE A 22 6.73 14.19 11.11
N PRO A 23 7.82 14.97 11.02
CA PRO A 23 7.73 16.38 10.67
C PRO A 23 7.26 16.57 9.22
N ASP A 24 6.46 17.62 8.98
CA ASP A 24 5.79 17.88 7.69
C ASP A 24 6.73 17.89 6.47
N ASP A 25 7.97 18.37 6.64
CA ASP A 25 8.98 18.40 5.57
C ASP A 25 9.37 17.00 5.07
N PHE A 26 9.38 16.00 5.95
CA PHE A 26 9.70 14.61 5.60
C PHE A 26 8.53 13.94 4.86
N ILE A 27 7.30 14.27 5.24
CA ILE A 27 6.07 13.77 4.58
C ILE A 27 6.00 14.30 3.14
N ASN A 28 6.39 15.56 2.94
CA ASN A 28 6.45 16.16 1.61
C ASN A 28 7.55 15.54 0.74
N ARG A 29 8.72 15.22 1.31
CA ARG A 29 9.80 14.50 0.59
C ARG A 29 9.44 13.06 0.24
N MET A 30 8.81 12.32 1.16
CA MET A 30 8.35 10.95 0.88
C MET A 30 7.20 10.89 -0.14
N ARG A 31 6.58 12.02 -0.48
CA ARG A 31 5.54 12.10 -1.52
C ARG A 31 6.12 11.96 -2.93
N ASP A 32 7.35 12.44 -3.13
CA ASP A 32 8.08 12.34 -4.40
C ASP A 32 9.34 11.51 -4.15
N TYR A 33 9.38 10.26 -4.64
CA TYR A 33 10.50 9.34 -4.43
C TYR A 33 11.87 9.96 -4.76
N ASP A 34 11.92 10.82 -5.78
CA ASP A 34 13.14 11.49 -6.24
C ASP A 34 13.64 12.58 -5.28
N LEU A 35 12.84 13.01 -4.29
CA LEU A 35 13.18 14.02 -3.29
C LEU A 35 13.61 13.42 -1.94
N ILE A 36 13.67 12.08 -1.83
CA ILE A 36 14.10 11.42 -0.61
C ILE A 36 15.62 11.55 -0.47
N GLU A 37 16.06 12.28 0.55
CA GLU A 37 17.48 12.54 0.80
C GLU A 37 18.05 11.63 1.90
N GLN A 38 17.19 11.14 2.80
CA GLN A 38 17.64 10.49 4.03
C GLN A 38 17.34 8.99 4.03
N PRO A 39 18.28 8.14 4.51
CA PRO A 39 18.15 6.68 4.40
C PRO A 39 16.97 6.10 5.21
N HIS A 40 16.53 6.78 6.28
CA HIS A 40 15.37 6.33 7.06
C HIS A 40 14.04 6.67 6.38
N GLU A 41 13.96 7.76 5.61
CA GLU A 41 12.78 8.10 4.80
C GLU A 41 12.58 7.01 3.72
N PHE A 42 13.67 6.55 3.08
CA PHE A 42 13.63 5.39 2.18
C PHE A 42 13.13 4.12 2.87
N ALA A 43 13.65 3.81 4.07
CA ALA A 43 13.25 2.61 4.80
C ALA A 43 11.75 2.63 5.14
N ILE A 44 11.22 3.78 5.57
CA ILE A 44 9.79 3.96 5.87
C ILE A 44 8.96 3.78 4.60
N TYR A 45 9.35 4.43 3.50
CA TYR A 45 8.68 4.30 2.21
C TYR A 45 8.62 2.83 1.75
N TYR A 46 9.75 2.13 1.77
CA TYR A 46 9.81 0.72 1.37
C TYR A 46 9.00 -0.18 2.30
N CYS A 47 8.95 0.09 3.60
CA CYS A 47 8.06 -0.62 4.53
C CYS A 47 6.59 -0.52 4.09
N PHE A 48 6.12 0.69 3.75
CA PHE A 48 4.77 0.88 3.25
C PHE A 48 4.55 0.24 1.87
N ALA A 49 5.53 0.31 0.99
CA ALA A 49 5.48 -0.36 -0.31
C ALA A 49 5.36 -1.89 -0.15
N TYR A 50 6.08 -2.49 0.79
CA TYR A 50 5.98 -3.93 1.07
C TYR A 50 4.60 -4.30 1.62
N LEU A 51 4.07 -3.53 2.57
CA LEU A 51 2.72 -3.78 3.10
C LEU A 51 1.65 -3.65 2.01
N SER A 52 1.79 -2.65 1.13
CA SER A 52 0.96 -2.46 -0.06
C SER A 52 1.03 -3.65 -1.01
N PHE A 53 2.23 -4.18 -1.28
CA PHE A 53 2.41 -5.37 -2.10
C PHE A 53 1.75 -6.61 -1.48
N PHE A 54 1.96 -6.85 -0.19
CA PHE A 54 1.32 -7.97 0.51
C PHE A 54 -0.21 -7.84 0.51
N GLY A 55 -0.76 -6.64 0.76
CA GLY A 55 -2.19 -6.37 0.69
C GLY A 55 -2.75 -6.69 -0.70
N PHE A 56 -2.04 -6.28 -1.76
CA PHE A 56 -2.44 -6.52 -3.14
C PHE A 56 -2.45 -8.01 -3.48
N VAL A 57 -1.40 -8.75 -3.09
CA VAL A 57 -1.34 -10.21 -3.26
C VAL A 57 -2.47 -10.91 -2.51
N MET A 58 -2.73 -10.52 -1.26
CA MET A 58 -3.85 -11.08 -0.48
C MET A 58 -5.19 -10.79 -1.15
N MET A 59 -5.40 -9.57 -1.67
CA MET A 59 -6.62 -9.23 -2.39
C MET A 59 -6.80 -10.10 -3.64
N ILE A 60 -5.75 -10.30 -4.45
CA ILE A 60 -5.82 -11.15 -5.64
C ILE A 60 -6.09 -12.61 -5.26
N LEU A 61 -5.38 -13.14 -4.27
CA LEU A 61 -5.57 -14.53 -3.81
C LEU A 61 -6.97 -14.74 -3.25
N GLY A 62 -7.47 -13.81 -2.43
CA GLY A 62 -8.82 -13.86 -1.89
C GLY A 62 -9.87 -13.86 -2.99
N LEU A 63 -9.73 -12.98 -3.99
CA LEU A 63 -10.63 -12.91 -5.13
C LEU A 63 -10.59 -14.20 -5.96
N LYS A 64 -9.38 -14.73 -6.23
CA LYS A 64 -9.21 -16.01 -6.91
C LYS A 64 -9.93 -17.15 -6.18
N PHE A 65 -9.75 -17.26 -4.86
CA PHE A 65 -10.42 -18.30 -4.08
C PHE A 65 -11.94 -18.15 -4.07
N ILE A 66 -12.47 -16.92 -4.03
CA ILE A 66 -13.92 -16.66 -4.10
C ILE A 66 -14.48 -17.10 -5.46
N VAL A 67 -13.79 -16.79 -6.55
CA VAL A 67 -14.24 -17.11 -7.92
C VAL A 67 -14.12 -18.60 -8.21
N GLU A 68 -12.97 -19.21 -7.91
CA GLU A 68 -12.65 -20.60 -8.28
C GLU A 68 -13.34 -21.63 -7.36
N TYR A 69 -13.60 -21.26 -6.10
CA TYR A 69 -14.25 -22.13 -5.12
C TYR A 69 -15.58 -21.57 -4.61
N SER A 70 -16.34 -20.86 -5.47
CA SER A 70 -17.63 -20.26 -5.11
C SER A 70 -18.62 -21.23 -4.43
N TYR A 71 -18.62 -22.51 -4.80
CA TYR A 71 -19.48 -23.55 -4.20
C TYR A 71 -19.03 -24.03 -2.82
N LYS A 72 -17.79 -23.70 -2.41
CA LYS A 72 -17.13 -24.12 -1.17
C LYS A 72 -16.48 -22.93 -0.46
N SER A 73 -16.88 -21.71 -0.79
CA SER A 73 -16.14 -20.53 -0.36
C SER A 73 -16.29 -20.38 1.15
N ASP A 74 -15.24 -20.71 1.88
CA ASP A 74 -15.20 -20.48 3.31
C ASP A 74 -15.18 -18.98 3.59
N PHE A 75 -15.78 -18.60 4.72
CA PHE A 75 -15.73 -17.23 5.23
C PHE A 75 -14.28 -16.71 5.39
N SER A 76 -13.30 -17.61 5.45
CA SER A 76 -11.87 -17.31 5.46
C SER A 76 -11.38 -16.63 4.17
N SER A 77 -11.87 -17.05 2.99
CA SER A 77 -11.48 -16.44 1.71
C SER A 77 -11.97 -15.00 1.58
N PHE A 78 -13.18 -14.72 2.07
CA PHE A 78 -13.72 -13.35 2.16
C PHE A 78 -12.95 -12.50 3.18
N LYS A 79 -12.58 -13.05 4.34
CA LYS A 79 -11.73 -12.35 5.30
C LYS A 79 -10.38 -11.97 4.68
N LEU A 80 -9.75 -12.90 3.97
CA LEU A 80 -8.45 -12.68 3.34
C LEU A 80 -8.52 -11.58 2.27
N PHE A 81 -9.58 -11.58 1.46
CA PHE A 81 -9.86 -10.50 0.51
C PHE A 81 -10.05 -9.14 1.21
N PHE A 82 -10.90 -9.09 2.25
CA PHE A 82 -11.19 -7.84 2.96
C PHE A 82 -9.98 -7.30 3.73
N ILE A 83 -9.16 -8.17 4.32
CA ILE A 83 -7.90 -7.76 4.98
C ILE A 83 -6.98 -7.15 3.93
N GLY A 84 -6.78 -7.83 2.78
CA GLY A 84 -5.97 -7.28 1.68
C GLY A 84 -6.47 -5.93 1.17
N LEU A 85 -7.79 -5.79 1.02
CA LEU A 85 -8.43 -4.54 0.59
C LEU A 85 -8.24 -3.41 1.61
N LEU A 86 -8.43 -3.68 2.90
CA LEU A 86 -8.17 -2.69 3.97
C LEU A 86 -6.70 -2.30 4.02
N THR A 87 -5.78 -3.26 3.90
CA THR A 87 -4.35 -2.98 3.85
C THR A 87 -4.03 -2.09 2.66
N CYS A 88 -4.52 -2.38 1.45
CA CYS A 88 -4.32 -1.54 0.27
C CYS A 88 -4.91 -0.13 0.41
N ILE A 89 -6.10 0.02 1.01
CA ILE A 89 -6.70 1.34 1.25
C ILE A 89 -5.83 2.18 2.20
N LEU A 90 -5.27 1.54 3.23
CA LEU A 90 -4.38 2.21 4.17
C LEU A 90 -3.06 2.55 3.47
N THR A 91 -2.36 1.56 2.93
CA THR A 91 -0.99 1.69 2.39
C THR A 91 -0.91 2.36 1.04
N GLY A 92 -2.03 2.45 0.34
CA GLY A 92 -2.18 2.87 -1.04
C GLY A 92 -2.09 1.72 -2.03
N PHE A 93 -2.87 1.82 -3.10
CA PHE A 93 -2.97 0.77 -4.13
C PHE A 93 -1.81 0.78 -5.12
N THR A 94 -1.09 1.90 -5.25
CA THR A 94 0.00 2.06 -6.23
C THR A 94 1.36 2.19 -5.57
N THR A 95 1.43 2.22 -4.22
CA THR A 95 2.67 2.36 -3.45
C THR A 95 3.66 1.21 -3.69
N PHE A 96 3.21 0.03 -4.12
CA PHE A 96 4.09 -1.09 -4.47
C PHE A 96 4.67 -1.03 -5.89
N MET A 97 4.25 -0.09 -6.74
CA MET A 97 4.69 0.04 -8.15
C MET A 97 6.23 0.04 -8.34
N PRO A 98 7.05 0.65 -7.47
CA PRO A 98 8.51 0.60 -7.58
C PRO A 98 9.11 -0.81 -7.57
N PHE A 99 8.37 -1.84 -7.14
CA PHE A 99 8.84 -3.22 -7.18
C PHE A 99 8.51 -3.96 -8.48
N LEU A 100 7.65 -3.38 -9.33
CA LEU A 100 7.16 -4.02 -10.56
C LEU A 100 7.74 -3.40 -11.84
N ILE A 101 8.37 -2.23 -11.74
CA ILE A 101 9.01 -1.48 -12.83
C ILE A 101 10.52 -1.58 -12.65
#